data_AF-A0A838BAI7-F1
#
_entry.id   AF-A0A838BAI7-F1
#
_cell.length_a   1.000
_cell.length_b   1.000
_cell.length_c   1.000
_cell.angle_alpha   90.00
_cell.angle_beta   90.00
_cell.angle_gamma   90.00
#
_symmetry.space_group_name_H-M   'P 1'
#
loop_
_entity.id
_entity.type
_entity.pdbx_description
1 polymer ?
#
loop_
_entity_poly.entity_id
_entity_poly.type
_entity_poly.pdbx_seq_one_letter_code
_entity_poly.pdbx_strand_id
1 'polypeptide(L)'
;MKWGESKRDFDTILAVWPSYEPLLGIWQMEELAVGKTGAPKWRDRRVPTPSGGVKLDIFSDVDAAFTAAASTNARYASELRLSSIQEELRRSLQLKASKALQAKERLRSEEIQMLAEARRRKSGTPVPQASNLKLTEKAEPFRQPLAAALAEFPYVTGARVGQLHERIAMGKSYDGTWDVLANGSLHKRGAMLIERSKIASGFDLNPTKHWGEVKAKIRQMLLPRANQLLQLSSVRRLLDEALARGERVLVGNGVVFWYEENGQVGWHVKTTNNGQSEDGTTLWTEGTILSTNHGRLVILPFIKENGEQVKGHTRNAPNDGRAKPRHPSQYVEIPFKMLSGDLMIGLFGELPYE
;
A
#
# COMPACT_ATOMS: atom_id res chain seq x y z
N MET A 1 -1.42 30.70 -15.22
CA MET A 1 -2.83 30.27 -15.23
C MET A 1 -3.47 30.84 -13.98
N LYS A 2 -4.55 31.61 -14.12
CA LYS A 2 -5.28 32.14 -12.96
C LYS A 2 -6.28 31.11 -12.47
N TRP A 3 -6.62 31.18 -11.19
CA TRP A 3 -7.66 30.32 -10.62
C TRP A 3 -9.01 30.61 -11.28
N GLY A 4 -9.74 29.57 -11.69
CA GLY A 4 -11.07 29.71 -12.30
C GLY A 4 -11.08 29.86 -13.82
N GLU A 5 -9.91 29.90 -14.47
CA GLU A 5 -9.79 29.89 -15.94
C GLU A 5 -9.88 28.47 -16.51
N SER A 6 -9.70 27.43 -15.68
CA SER A 6 -9.72 26.05 -16.13
C SER A 6 -11.03 25.36 -15.78
N LYS A 7 -11.58 24.58 -16.72
CA LYS A 7 -12.78 23.76 -16.49
C LYS A 7 -12.65 22.87 -15.24
N ARG A 8 -11.43 22.40 -14.95
CA ARG A 8 -11.14 21.56 -13.79
C ARG A 8 -11.34 22.25 -12.45
N ASP A 9 -11.26 23.58 -12.41
CA ASP A 9 -11.35 24.36 -11.16
C ASP A 9 -12.79 24.36 -10.60
N PHE A 10 -13.76 23.93 -11.41
CA PHE A 10 -15.18 23.82 -11.06
C PHE A 10 -15.64 22.38 -10.79
N ASP A 11 -14.73 21.40 -10.88
CA ASP A 11 -15.08 20.01 -10.57
C ASP A 11 -15.32 19.84 -9.08
N THR A 12 -16.25 18.96 -8.70
CA THR A 12 -16.48 18.63 -7.30
C THR A 12 -15.32 17.80 -6.79
N ILE A 13 -14.68 18.25 -5.72
CA ILE A 13 -13.60 17.50 -5.06
C ILE A 13 -14.20 16.66 -3.94
N LEU A 14 -13.95 15.36 -3.98
CA LEU A 14 -14.49 14.40 -3.00
C LEU A 14 -13.52 14.09 -1.88
N ALA A 15 -12.22 14.05 -2.19
CA ALA A 15 -11.17 13.66 -1.27
C ALA A 15 -9.82 14.17 -1.74
N VAL A 16 -8.83 14.12 -0.85
CA VAL A 16 -7.41 14.40 -1.13
C VAL A 16 -6.51 13.32 -0.52
N TRP A 17 -5.34 13.14 -1.12
CA TRP A 17 -4.36 12.15 -0.69
C TRP A 17 -2.92 12.63 -0.90
N PRO A 18 -2.02 12.53 0.10
CA PRO A 18 -0.61 12.83 -0.07
C PRO A 18 0.12 11.76 -0.90
N SER A 19 0.83 12.19 -1.94
CA SER A 19 1.62 11.34 -2.83
C SER A 19 3.08 11.79 -2.77
N TYR A 20 3.99 10.88 -2.43
CA TYR A 20 5.43 11.21 -2.40
C TYR A 20 5.97 11.30 -3.83
N GLU A 21 6.65 12.41 -4.15
CA GLU A 21 7.36 12.61 -5.42
C GLU A 21 8.86 12.49 -5.17
N PRO A 22 9.47 11.31 -5.44
CA PRO A 22 10.84 11.04 -5.06
C PRO A 22 11.85 11.96 -5.73
N LEU A 23 11.56 12.46 -6.93
CA LEU A 23 12.51 13.31 -7.64
C LEU A 23 12.77 14.60 -6.88
N LEU A 24 11.74 15.20 -6.28
CA LEU A 24 11.87 16.47 -5.56
C LEU A 24 11.94 16.27 -4.04
N GLY A 25 11.69 15.06 -3.55
CA GLY A 25 11.64 14.74 -2.13
C GLY A 25 10.54 15.51 -1.40
N ILE A 26 9.42 15.73 -2.08
CA ILE A 26 8.26 16.45 -1.54
C ILE A 26 7.03 15.54 -1.56
N TRP A 27 6.08 15.87 -0.70
CA TRP A 27 4.74 15.30 -0.71
C TRP A 27 3.83 16.24 -1.47
N GLN A 28 3.26 15.76 -2.57
CA GLN A 28 2.30 16.47 -3.38
C GLN A 28 0.90 15.97 -3.04
N MET A 29 -0.02 16.89 -2.76
CA MET A 29 -1.42 16.52 -2.56
C MET A 29 -2.07 16.21 -3.91
N GLU A 30 -2.73 15.06 -4.00
CA GLU A 30 -3.64 14.71 -5.08
C GLU A 30 -5.08 14.96 -4.62
N GLU A 31 -5.96 15.32 -5.55
CA GLU A 31 -7.40 15.49 -5.34
C GLU A 31 -8.17 14.46 -6.17
N LEU A 32 -9.19 13.86 -5.56
CA LEU A 32 -10.17 13.01 -6.22
C LEU A 32 -11.31 13.88 -6.72
N ALA A 33 -11.27 14.22 -8.00
CA ALA A 33 -12.22 15.13 -8.61
C ALA A 33 -13.30 14.38 -9.41
N VAL A 34 -14.54 14.88 -9.35
CA VAL A 34 -15.68 14.44 -10.15
C VAL A 34 -16.12 15.59 -11.05
N GLY A 35 -15.97 15.40 -12.35
CA GLY A 35 -16.56 16.29 -13.35
C GLY A 35 -18.05 16.01 -13.55
N LYS A 36 -18.72 16.81 -14.38
CA LYS A 36 -20.19 16.81 -14.55
C LYS A 36 -20.84 15.45 -14.87
N THR A 37 -20.13 14.53 -15.53
CA THR A 37 -20.65 13.21 -15.93
C THR A 37 -19.62 12.08 -15.82
N GLY A 38 -18.52 12.29 -15.08
CA GLY A 38 -17.36 11.40 -15.08
C GLY A 38 -17.22 10.56 -13.82
N ALA A 39 -16.56 9.41 -13.94
CA ALA A 39 -16.02 8.69 -12.79
C ALA A 39 -14.98 9.57 -12.05
N PRO A 40 -14.89 9.49 -10.71
CA PRO A 40 -13.88 10.20 -9.95
C PRO A 40 -12.47 9.87 -10.41
N LYS A 41 -11.60 10.88 -10.55
CA LYS A 41 -10.19 10.69 -10.95
C LYS A 41 -9.24 11.44 -10.01
N TRP A 42 -8.17 10.76 -9.62
CA TRP A 42 -7.06 11.37 -8.93
C TRP A 42 -6.26 12.25 -9.89
N ARG A 43 -5.88 13.44 -9.43
CA ARG A 43 -5.01 14.36 -10.14
C ARG A 43 -4.30 15.29 -9.16
N ASP A 44 -3.24 15.93 -9.61
CA ASP A 44 -2.50 16.93 -8.83
C ASP A 44 -3.42 18.03 -8.29
N ARG A 45 -3.47 18.23 -6.98
CA ARG A 45 -4.24 19.30 -6.36
C ARG A 45 -3.60 20.65 -6.62
N ARG A 46 -4.43 21.65 -6.91
CA ARG A 46 -4.02 23.04 -7.07
C ARG A 46 -4.69 23.89 -6.00
N VAL A 47 -3.98 24.90 -5.54
CA VAL A 47 -4.49 25.89 -4.60
C VAL A 47 -4.26 27.30 -5.14
N PRO A 48 -5.18 28.25 -4.89
CA PRO A 48 -5.01 29.62 -5.31
C PRO A 48 -3.82 30.27 -4.58
N THR A 49 -3.11 31.16 -5.27
CA THR A 49 -2.10 32.03 -4.67
C THR A 49 -2.70 33.38 -4.28
N PRO A 50 -2.11 34.13 -3.33
CA PRO A 50 -2.57 35.49 -3.00
C PRO A 50 -2.61 36.43 -4.22
N SER A 51 -1.77 36.19 -5.23
CA SER A 51 -1.73 36.91 -6.49
C SER A 51 -2.80 36.48 -7.52
N GLY A 52 -3.74 35.61 -7.15
CA GLY A 52 -4.80 35.09 -8.03
C GLY A 52 -4.35 34.01 -9.02
N GLY A 53 -3.09 33.57 -8.92
CA GLY A 53 -2.54 32.44 -9.68
C GLY A 53 -2.88 31.09 -9.04
N VAL A 54 -2.31 30.02 -9.58
CA VAL A 54 -2.43 28.66 -9.04
C VAL A 54 -1.06 28.07 -8.75
N LYS A 55 -0.93 27.34 -7.64
CA LYS A 55 0.25 26.55 -7.32
C LYS A 55 -0.15 25.12 -6.95
N LEU A 56 0.81 24.20 -6.99
CA LEU A 56 0.63 22.86 -6.46
C LEU A 56 0.55 22.90 -4.93
N ASP A 57 -0.29 22.05 -4.37
CA ASP A 57 -0.38 21.85 -2.92
C ASP A 57 0.71 20.85 -2.49
N ILE A 58 1.80 21.38 -1.91
CA ILE A 58 3.03 20.64 -1.63
C ILE A 58 3.46 20.80 -0.18
N PHE A 59 4.07 19.75 0.36
CA PHE A 59 4.57 19.65 1.73
C PHE A 59 5.98 19.04 1.70
N SER A 60 6.86 19.51 2.58
CA SER A 60 8.20 18.93 2.76
C SER A 60 8.20 17.75 3.74
N ASP A 61 7.17 17.67 4.60
CA ASP A 61 7.07 16.73 5.69
C ASP A 61 5.86 15.80 5.51
N VAL A 62 6.04 14.53 5.88
CA VAL A 62 5.00 13.50 5.73
C VAL A 62 3.85 13.71 6.70
N ASP A 63 4.13 14.02 7.96
CA ASP A 63 3.11 14.15 9.00
C ASP A 63 2.26 15.39 8.77
N ALA A 64 2.88 16.50 8.36
CA ALA A 64 2.20 17.70 7.91
C ALA A 64 1.26 17.42 6.72
N ALA A 65 1.73 16.65 5.72
CA ALA A 65 0.92 16.32 4.54
C ALA A 65 -0.29 15.46 4.90
N PHE A 66 -0.11 14.43 5.72
CA PHE A 66 -1.22 13.56 6.15
C PHE A 66 -2.19 14.26 7.10
N THR A 67 -1.71 15.13 7.99
CA THR A 67 -2.56 15.97 8.86
C THR A 67 -3.42 16.93 8.03
N ALA A 68 -2.81 17.61 7.04
CA ALA A 68 -3.53 18.50 6.14
C ALA A 68 -4.56 17.74 5.29
N ALA A 69 -4.22 16.54 4.82
CA ALA A 69 -5.15 15.67 4.10
C ALA A 69 -6.34 15.24 4.96
N ALA A 70 -6.09 14.83 6.22
CA ALA A 70 -7.16 14.43 7.14
C ALA A 70 -8.14 15.57 7.41
N SER A 71 -7.62 16.77 7.73
CA SER A 71 -8.44 17.97 7.94
C SER A 71 -9.23 18.34 6.68
N THR A 72 -8.58 18.32 5.51
CA THR A 72 -9.24 18.62 4.23
C THR A 72 -10.33 17.60 3.89
N ASN A 73 -10.07 16.31 4.10
CA ASN A 73 -11.04 15.24 3.84
C ASN A 73 -12.26 15.34 4.77
N ALA A 74 -12.05 15.67 6.06
CA ALA A 74 -13.15 15.92 6.99
C ALA A 74 -14.04 17.08 6.53
N ARG A 75 -13.42 18.16 6.02
CA ARG A 75 -14.14 19.29 5.42
C ARG A 75 -14.92 18.87 4.17
N TYR A 76 -14.31 18.18 3.20
CA TYR A 76 -15.01 17.74 1.98
C TYR A 76 -16.15 16.76 2.28
N ALA A 77 -15.97 15.85 3.24
CA ALA A 77 -17.04 14.97 3.69
C ALA A 77 -18.22 15.76 4.29
N SER A 78 -17.93 16.85 5.03
CA SER A 78 -18.94 17.72 5.63
C SER A 78 -19.67 18.57 4.58
N GLU A 79 -18.94 19.18 3.65
CA GLU A 79 -19.48 19.94 2.52
C GLU A 79 -20.38 19.06 1.64
N LEU A 80 -19.96 17.83 1.35
CA LEU A 80 -20.77 16.87 0.57
C LEU A 80 -22.06 16.48 1.30
N ARG A 81 -21.99 16.27 2.63
CA ARG A 81 -23.18 15.98 3.45
C ARG A 81 -24.20 17.12 3.41
N LEU A 82 -23.75 18.37 3.48
CA LEU A 82 -24.60 19.56 3.51
C LEU A 82 -25.04 20.05 2.12
N SER A 83 -24.43 19.54 1.03
CA SER A 83 -24.75 19.95 -0.34
C SER A 83 -26.21 19.65 -0.70
N SER A 84 -26.82 20.45 -1.57
CA SER A 84 -28.23 20.30 -2.00
C SER A 84 -28.47 19.22 -3.07
N ILE A 85 -27.50 18.34 -3.31
CA ILE A 85 -27.63 17.27 -4.31
C ILE A 85 -28.64 16.20 -3.87
N GLN A 86 -29.14 15.41 -4.82
CA GLN A 86 -30.05 14.30 -4.52
C GLN A 86 -29.39 13.27 -3.58
N GLU A 87 -30.17 12.70 -2.65
CA GLU A 87 -29.68 11.78 -1.61
C GLU A 87 -28.96 10.55 -2.18
N GLU A 88 -29.49 9.97 -3.25
CA GLU A 88 -28.86 8.82 -3.93
C GLU A 88 -27.49 9.16 -4.49
N LEU A 89 -27.38 10.32 -5.18
CA LEU A 89 -26.12 10.81 -5.72
C LEU A 89 -25.13 11.12 -4.59
N ARG A 90 -25.58 11.75 -3.50
CA ARG A 90 -24.76 12.04 -2.32
C ARG A 90 -24.15 10.76 -1.74
N ARG A 91 -24.97 9.74 -1.51
CA ARG A 91 -24.52 8.43 -1.01
C ARG A 91 -23.51 7.79 -1.95
N SER A 92 -23.79 7.79 -3.26
CA SER A 92 -22.87 7.27 -4.27
C SER A 92 -21.49 7.96 -4.21
N LEU A 93 -21.46 9.30 -4.13
CA LEU A 93 -20.22 10.07 -4.04
C LEU A 93 -19.45 9.82 -2.74
N GLN A 94 -20.14 9.72 -1.60
CA GLN A 94 -19.52 9.36 -0.31
C GLN A 94 -18.86 7.97 -0.37
N LEU A 95 -19.55 6.99 -0.96
CA LEU A 95 -19.00 5.66 -1.15
C LEU A 95 -17.77 5.66 -2.06
N LYS A 96 -17.81 6.42 -3.16
CA LYS A 96 -16.68 6.57 -4.08
C LYS A 96 -15.46 7.21 -3.41
N ALA A 97 -15.68 8.25 -2.61
CA ALA A 97 -14.62 8.90 -1.83
C ALA A 97 -13.98 7.93 -0.82
N SER A 98 -14.81 7.23 -0.03
CA SER A 98 -14.36 6.26 0.97
C SER A 98 -13.54 5.14 0.35
N LYS A 99 -13.99 4.55 -0.76
CA LYS A 99 -13.28 3.48 -1.47
C LYS A 99 -11.93 3.92 -2.01
N ALA A 100 -11.89 5.10 -2.63
CA ALA A 100 -10.67 5.64 -3.19
C ALA A 100 -9.62 5.91 -2.10
N LEU A 101 -10.04 6.46 -0.96
CA LEU A 101 -9.16 6.68 0.20
C LEU A 101 -8.69 5.35 0.80
N GLN A 102 -9.60 4.40 1.01
CA GLN A 102 -9.25 3.07 1.55
C GLN A 102 -8.26 2.34 0.64
N ALA A 103 -8.41 2.44 -0.68
CA ALA A 103 -7.49 1.85 -1.64
C ALA A 103 -6.08 2.47 -1.55
N LYS A 104 -6.00 3.80 -1.41
CA LYS A 104 -4.73 4.52 -1.24
C LYS A 104 -4.05 4.16 0.08
N GLU A 105 -4.79 4.16 1.19
CA GLU A 105 -4.28 3.78 2.51
C GLU A 105 -3.72 2.36 2.46
N ARG A 106 -4.49 1.41 1.93
CA ARG A 106 -4.04 0.02 1.83
C ARG A 106 -2.75 -0.14 1.02
N LEU A 107 -2.63 0.54 -0.12
CA LEU A 107 -1.41 0.49 -0.94
C LEU A 107 -0.20 1.03 -0.17
N ARG A 108 -0.39 2.11 0.59
CA ARG A 108 0.64 2.69 1.45
C ARG A 108 1.01 1.73 2.59
N SER A 109 0.03 1.20 3.32
CA SER A 109 0.28 0.27 4.42
C SER A 109 1.03 -0.98 3.95
N GLU A 110 0.66 -1.53 2.78
CA GLU A 110 1.38 -2.64 2.15
C GLU A 110 2.86 -2.30 1.91
N GLU A 111 3.15 -1.14 1.31
CA GLU A 111 4.52 -0.75 0.99
C GLU A 111 5.36 -0.43 2.24
N ILE A 112 4.75 0.16 3.28
CA ILE A 112 5.38 0.37 4.59
C ILE A 112 5.79 -0.97 5.21
N GLN A 113 4.87 -1.95 5.22
CA GLN A 113 5.15 -3.29 5.77
C GLN A 113 6.23 -4.02 4.97
N MET A 114 6.18 -3.94 3.63
CA MET A 114 7.23 -4.51 2.78
C MET A 114 8.59 -3.86 3.03
N LEU A 115 8.65 -2.54 3.24
CA LEU A 115 9.89 -1.84 3.57
C LEU A 115 10.45 -2.26 4.94
N ALA A 116 9.59 -2.34 5.96
CA ALA A 116 9.97 -2.78 7.29
C ALA A 116 10.56 -4.21 7.24
N GLU A 117 9.91 -5.11 6.51
CA GLU A 117 10.41 -6.47 6.35
C GLU A 117 11.69 -6.54 5.50
N ALA A 118 11.80 -5.73 4.44
CA ALA A 118 13.04 -5.62 3.66
C ALA A 118 14.23 -5.24 4.55
N ARG A 119 14.06 -4.25 5.43
CA ARG A 119 15.06 -3.87 6.43
C ARG A 119 15.37 -5.01 7.39
N ARG A 120 14.36 -5.67 7.94
CA ARG A 120 14.54 -6.80 8.86
C ARG A 120 15.33 -7.94 8.23
N ARG A 121 15.01 -8.33 6.99
CA ARG A 121 15.70 -9.40 6.23
C ARG A 121 17.16 -9.06 5.98
N LYS A 122 17.50 -7.78 5.88
CA LYS A 122 18.84 -7.29 5.60
C LYS A 122 19.53 -6.68 6.82
N SER A 123 18.99 -6.85 8.03
CA SER A 123 19.57 -6.35 9.28
C SER A 123 21.00 -6.83 9.53
N GLY A 124 21.33 -8.05 9.11
CA GLY A 124 22.71 -8.58 9.17
C GLY A 124 23.62 -8.15 8.02
N THR A 125 23.17 -7.29 7.10
CA THR A 125 23.99 -6.81 5.98
C THR A 125 24.97 -5.76 6.51
N PRO A 126 26.30 -5.97 6.38
CA PRO A 126 27.27 -4.99 6.85
C PRO A 126 27.10 -3.66 6.11
N VAL A 127 27.09 -2.57 6.86
CA VAL A 127 27.13 -1.22 6.30
C VAL A 127 28.51 -1.01 5.65
N PRO A 128 28.60 -0.72 4.35
CA PRO A 128 29.88 -0.53 3.70
C PRO A 128 30.54 0.77 4.19
N GLN A 129 31.78 0.67 4.67
CA GLN A 129 32.58 1.85 4.94
C GLN A 129 32.92 2.56 3.62
N ALA A 130 33.01 3.89 3.66
CA ALA A 130 33.32 4.72 2.50
C ALA A 130 34.59 4.26 1.77
N SER A 131 35.65 3.88 2.49
CA SER A 131 36.92 3.38 1.95
C SER A 131 36.79 2.04 1.19
N ASN A 132 35.80 1.22 1.54
CA ASN A 132 35.61 -0.12 0.96
C ASN A 132 34.73 -0.09 -0.30
N LEU A 133 34.17 1.07 -0.67
CA LEU A 133 33.37 1.22 -1.87
C LEU A 133 34.29 1.15 -3.11
N LYS A 134 33.97 0.22 -4.01
CA LYS A 134 34.55 0.19 -5.36
C LYS A 134 33.80 1.21 -6.22
N LEU A 135 34.51 2.20 -6.75
CA LEU A 135 33.95 3.32 -7.52
C LEU A 135 34.70 3.45 -8.84
N THR A 136 34.01 3.90 -9.88
CA THR A 136 34.66 4.45 -11.07
C THR A 136 35.27 5.82 -10.75
N GLU A 137 36.21 6.30 -11.57
CA GLU A 137 36.81 7.64 -11.39
C GLU A 137 35.75 8.75 -11.34
N LYS A 138 34.68 8.62 -12.14
CA LYS A 138 33.56 9.57 -12.18
C LYS A 138 32.71 9.56 -10.91
N ALA A 139 32.68 8.44 -10.20
CA ALA A 139 31.90 8.22 -9.00
C ALA A 139 32.65 8.64 -7.72
N GLU A 140 33.98 8.76 -7.78
CA GLU A 140 34.84 9.09 -6.64
C GLU A 140 34.43 10.36 -5.88
N PRO A 141 34.03 11.48 -6.53
CA PRO A 141 33.57 12.68 -5.83
C PRO A 141 32.34 12.44 -4.92
N PHE A 142 31.58 11.38 -5.19
CA PHE A 142 30.36 11.06 -4.46
C PHE A 142 30.54 9.94 -3.43
N ARG A 143 31.77 9.52 -3.13
CA ARG A 143 32.07 8.44 -2.17
C ARG A 143 31.38 8.65 -0.82
N GLN A 144 31.55 9.82 -0.21
CA GLN A 144 30.97 10.12 1.10
C GLN A 144 29.44 10.21 1.04
N PRO A 145 28.84 10.96 0.09
CA PRO A 145 27.38 10.92 -0.14
C PRO A 145 26.80 9.51 -0.34
N LEU A 146 27.50 8.64 -1.08
CA LEU A 146 27.07 7.26 -1.30
C LEU A 146 27.14 6.43 -0.03
N ALA A 147 28.22 6.54 0.74
CA ALA A 147 28.35 5.85 2.03
C ALA A 147 27.23 6.25 2.99
N ALA A 148 26.87 7.54 3.05
CA ALA A 148 25.74 8.03 3.85
C ALA A 148 24.40 7.43 3.38
N ALA A 149 24.15 7.37 2.07
CA ALA A 149 22.93 6.74 1.54
C ALA A 149 22.86 5.24 1.85
N LEU A 150 24.00 4.54 1.83
CA LEU A 150 24.10 3.10 2.13
C LEU A 150 24.08 2.79 3.64
N ALA A 151 24.23 3.78 4.52
CA ALA A 151 24.11 3.58 5.96
C ALA A 151 22.68 3.15 6.35
N GLU A 152 21.67 3.74 5.71
CA GLU A 152 20.26 3.39 5.98
C GLU A 152 19.82 2.14 5.20
N PHE A 153 20.34 1.95 3.99
CA PHE A 153 19.96 0.85 3.10
C PHE A 153 21.19 0.18 2.47
N PRO A 154 21.97 -0.62 3.22
CA PRO A 154 23.28 -1.13 2.76
C PRO A 154 23.19 -2.16 1.62
N TYR A 155 21.98 -2.65 1.34
CA TYR A 155 21.69 -3.73 0.41
C TYR A 155 21.15 -3.24 -0.95
N VAL A 156 20.98 -1.94 -1.17
CA VAL A 156 20.44 -1.43 -2.44
C VAL A 156 21.49 -1.43 -3.55
N THR A 157 21.02 -1.59 -4.79
CA THR A 157 21.86 -1.55 -6.00
C THR A 157 21.78 -0.21 -6.72
N GLY A 158 21.01 0.73 -6.21
CA GLY A 158 20.89 2.08 -6.74
C GLY A 158 20.58 3.05 -5.62
N ALA A 159 21.25 4.20 -5.62
CA ALA A 159 21.13 5.19 -4.57
C ALA A 159 21.11 6.58 -5.18
N ARG A 160 20.38 7.48 -4.54
CA ARG A 160 20.50 8.90 -4.80
C ARG A 160 21.56 9.48 -3.86
N VAL A 161 22.39 10.36 -4.38
CA VAL A 161 23.47 10.98 -3.62
C VAL A 161 23.41 12.50 -3.75
N GLY A 162 24.01 13.19 -2.77
CA GLY A 162 23.99 14.64 -2.71
C GLY A 162 22.63 15.21 -2.37
N GLN A 163 22.46 16.50 -2.67
CA GLN A 163 21.21 17.22 -2.45
C GLN A 163 20.17 16.88 -3.52
N LEU A 164 18.89 17.00 -3.17
CA LEU A 164 17.80 16.66 -4.08
C LEU A 164 17.85 17.49 -5.38
N HIS A 165 18.17 18.77 -5.32
CA HIS A 165 18.23 19.62 -6.51
C HIS A 165 19.34 19.22 -7.50
N GLU A 166 20.41 18.56 -7.05
CA GLU A 166 21.54 18.12 -7.88
C GLU A 166 21.18 16.93 -8.78
N ARG A 167 20.12 16.18 -8.42
CA ARG A 167 19.57 15.08 -9.25
C ARG A 167 20.62 14.04 -9.64
N ILE A 168 21.46 13.67 -8.67
CA ILE A 168 22.54 12.70 -8.86
C ILE A 168 22.07 11.31 -8.42
N ALA A 169 22.29 10.31 -9.27
CA ALA A 169 21.99 8.93 -8.98
C ALA A 169 23.18 8.04 -9.34
N MET A 170 23.40 7.04 -8.49
CA MET A 170 24.45 6.04 -8.65
C MET A 170 23.85 4.65 -8.71
N GLY A 171 24.54 3.76 -9.41
CA GLY A 171 24.15 2.36 -9.58
C GLY A 171 25.32 1.43 -9.34
N LYS A 172 25.03 0.26 -8.79
CA LYS A 172 26.00 -0.80 -8.56
C LYS A 172 25.92 -1.80 -9.72
N SER A 173 27.06 -2.03 -10.36
CA SER A 173 27.24 -3.05 -11.39
C SER A 173 27.25 -4.46 -10.79
N TYR A 174 27.29 -5.48 -11.65
CA TYR A 174 27.32 -6.88 -11.24
C TYR A 174 28.61 -7.27 -10.50
N ASP A 175 29.75 -6.70 -10.88
CA ASP A 175 31.06 -6.84 -10.22
C ASP A 175 31.16 -6.02 -8.91
N GLY A 176 30.09 -5.29 -8.57
CA GLY A 176 29.97 -4.54 -7.33
C GLY A 176 30.60 -3.15 -7.35
N THR A 177 30.98 -2.66 -8.53
CA THR A 177 31.51 -1.32 -8.75
C THR A 177 30.37 -0.31 -8.89
N TRP A 178 30.49 0.84 -8.24
CA TRP A 178 29.51 1.90 -8.30
C TRP A 178 29.90 2.94 -9.36
N ASP A 179 28.93 3.34 -10.16
CA ASP A 179 29.09 4.37 -11.19
C ASP A 179 27.95 5.40 -11.15
N VAL A 180 28.18 6.54 -11.77
CA VAL A 180 27.20 7.63 -11.90
C VAL A 180 26.22 7.30 -13.03
N LEU A 181 24.96 7.06 -12.68
CA LEU A 181 23.88 6.82 -13.66
C LEU A 181 23.27 8.11 -14.18
N ALA A 182 23.19 9.13 -13.32
CA ALA A 182 22.68 10.44 -13.68
C ALA A 182 23.38 11.51 -12.87
N ASN A 183 23.73 12.62 -13.51
CA ASN A 183 24.25 13.82 -12.87
C ASN A 183 23.51 15.02 -13.47
N GLY A 184 22.58 15.61 -12.70
CA GLY A 184 21.65 16.64 -13.20
C GLY A 184 20.48 16.11 -14.05
N SER A 185 20.56 14.90 -14.61
CA SER A 185 19.60 14.34 -15.56
C SER A 185 18.60 13.33 -14.98
N LEU A 186 18.60 13.09 -13.66
CA LEU A 186 17.66 12.16 -13.04
C LEU A 186 16.21 12.63 -13.26
N HIS A 187 15.38 11.74 -13.81
CA HIS A 187 13.96 12.00 -14.06
C HIS A 187 13.06 11.25 -13.06
N LYS A 188 11.76 11.61 -13.03
CA LYS A 188 10.77 11.06 -12.08
C LYS A 188 10.77 9.53 -12.01
N ARG A 189 10.71 8.87 -13.18
CA ARG A 189 10.75 7.40 -13.27
C ARG A 189 12.03 6.78 -12.67
N GLY A 190 13.18 7.43 -12.81
CA GLY A 190 14.45 6.96 -12.24
C GLY A 190 14.46 7.11 -10.71
N ALA A 191 14.01 8.26 -10.20
CA ALA A 191 13.88 8.50 -8.76
C ALA A 191 12.90 7.50 -8.11
N MET A 192 11.76 7.24 -8.78
CA MET A 192 10.79 6.22 -8.33
C MET A 192 11.38 4.80 -8.31
N LEU A 193 12.25 4.47 -9.26
CA LEU A 193 12.92 3.18 -9.29
C LEU A 193 13.89 3.03 -8.10
N ILE A 194 14.66 4.08 -7.79
CA ILE A 194 15.55 4.11 -6.62
C ILE A 194 14.75 3.92 -5.33
N GLU A 195 13.63 4.62 -5.15
CA GLU A 195 12.77 4.43 -3.96
C GLU A 195 12.24 3.00 -3.85
N ARG A 196 11.71 2.44 -4.95
CA ARG A 196 11.24 1.04 -4.96
C ARG A 196 12.35 0.03 -4.73
N SER A 197 13.60 0.38 -5.06
CA SER A 197 14.76 -0.49 -4.85
C SER A 197 15.04 -0.76 -3.37
N LYS A 198 14.67 0.18 -2.47
CA LYS A 198 14.76 0.00 -1.01
C LYS A 198 13.95 -1.20 -0.52
N ILE A 199 12.84 -1.48 -1.19
CA ILE A 199 12.01 -2.66 -0.92
C ILE A 199 12.52 -3.85 -1.74
N ALA A 200 12.60 -3.73 -3.06
CA ALA A 200 12.89 -4.86 -3.95
C ALA A 200 14.22 -5.55 -3.63
N SER A 201 15.28 -4.78 -3.40
CA SER A 201 16.62 -5.30 -3.09
C SER A 201 16.65 -6.02 -1.73
N GLY A 202 15.80 -5.63 -0.78
CA GLY A 202 15.67 -6.32 0.51
C GLY A 202 15.07 -7.73 0.40
N PHE A 203 14.40 -8.01 -0.71
CA PHE A 203 13.85 -9.33 -1.06
C PHE A 203 14.67 -10.04 -2.14
N ASP A 204 15.86 -9.53 -2.46
CA ASP A 204 16.72 -10.06 -3.55
C ASP A 204 15.99 -10.10 -4.90
N LEU A 205 15.11 -9.10 -5.12
CA LEU A 205 14.35 -8.92 -6.36
C LEU A 205 14.92 -7.76 -7.18
N ASN A 206 14.83 -7.90 -8.49
CA ASN A 206 15.28 -6.86 -9.41
C ASN A 206 14.32 -5.65 -9.38
N PRO A 207 14.79 -4.44 -9.01
CA PRO A 207 13.96 -3.24 -8.93
C PRO A 207 13.50 -2.68 -10.29
N THR A 208 14.09 -3.12 -11.41
CA THR A 208 13.72 -2.65 -12.75
C THR A 208 12.49 -3.36 -13.32
N LYS A 209 12.05 -4.46 -12.70
CA LYS A 209 10.82 -5.18 -13.09
C LYS A 209 9.57 -4.37 -12.80
N HIS A 210 8.45 -4.76 -13.42
CA HIS A 210 7.16 -4.11 -13.17
C HIS A 210 6.79 -4.21 -11.68
N TRP A 211 6.47 -3.08 -11.06
CA TRP A 211 6.29 -3.00 -9.60
C TRP A 211 5.19 -3.93 -9.08
N GLY A 212 4.10 -4.11 -9.84
CA GLY A 212 3.04 -5.05 -9.49
C GLY A 212 3.51 -6.50 -9.42
N GLU A 213 4.45 -6.91 -10.28
CA GLU A 213 5.03 -8.26 -10.28
C GLU A 213 5.99 -8.45 -9.11
N VAL A 214 6.81 -7.43 -8.83
CA VAL A 214 7.72 -7.42 -7.67
C VAL A 214 6.91 -7.57 -6.39
N LYS A 215 5.87 -6.75 -6.19
CA LYS A 215 4.97 -6.86 -5.03
C LYS A 215 4.26 -8.21 -4.95
N ALA A 216 3.84 -8.79 -6.07
CA ALA A 216 3.25 -10.13 -6.09
C ALA A 216 4.24 -11.20 -5.61
N LYS A 217 5.49 -11.15 -6.07
CA LYS A 217 6.53 -12.08 -5.64
C LYS A 217 6.94 -11.87 -4.18
N ILE A 218 6.98 -10.63 -3.70
CA ILE A 218 7.16 -10.32 -2.27
C ILE A 218 6.04 -10.97 -1.46
N ARG A 219 4.77 -10.78 -1.84
CA ARG A 219 3.63 -11.43 -1.17
C ARG A 219 3.80 -12.94 -1.10
N GLN A 220 4.22 -13.59 -2.19
CA GLN A 220 4.51 -15.03 -2.20
C GLN A 220 5.62 -15.43 -1.22
N MET A 221 6.69 -14.66 -1.10
CA MET A 221 7.77 -14.91 -0.14
C MET A 221 7.33 -14.71 1.32
N LEU A 222 6.34 -13.86 1.56
CA LEU A 222 5.78 -13.62 2.90
C LEU A 222 4.79 -14.70 3.34
N LEU A 223 4.20 -15.47 2.40
CA LEU A 223 3.23 -16.53 2.69
C LEU A 223 3.78 -17.65 3.61
N PRO A 224 4.96 -18.26 3.35
CA PRO A 224 5.50 -19.28 4.25
C PRO A 224 5.66 -18.80 5.68
N ARG A 225 5.96 -17.51 5.85
CA ARG A 225 6.08 -16.89 7.17
C ARG A 225 4.73 -16.63 7.82
N ALA A 226 3.70 -16.31 7.03
CA ALA A 226 2.33 -16.21 7.53
C ALA A 226 1.87 -17.54 8.14
N ASN A 227 2.25 -18.69 7.56
CA ASN A 227 2.00 -19.99 8.17
C ASN A 227 2.89 -20.27 9.40
N GLN A 228 4.10 -19.69 9.47
CA GLN A 228 4.91 -19.70 10.69
C GLN A 228 4.28 -18.85 11.82
N LEU A 229 3.45 -17.85 11.50
CA LEU A 229 2.71 -17.10 12.53
C LEU A 229 1.80 -18.01 13.36
N LEU A 230 1.22 -19.05 12.74
CA LEU A 230 0.43 -20.05 13.46
C LEU A 230 1.25 -20.85 14.49
N GLN A 231 2.57 -20.85 14.38
CA GLN A 231 3.47 -21.52 15.33
C GLN A 231 3.81 -20.63 16.53
N LEU A 232 3.55 -19.31 16.47
CA LEU A 232 3.80 -18.41 17.59
C LEU A 232 2.76 -18.66 18.69
N SER A 233 3.23 -18.81 19.93
CA SER A 233 2.37 -19.08 21.10
C SER A 233 1.35 -17.96 21.35
N SER A 234 1.75 -16.71 21.14
CA SER A 234 0.88 -15.53 21.26
C SER A 234 -0.28 -15.57 20.24
N VAL A 235 0.04 -15.92 19.00
CA VAL A 235 -0.93 -16.03 17.90
C VAL A 235 -1.86 -17.21 18.14
N ARG A 236 -1.31 -18.36 18.54
CA ARG A 236 -2.09 -19.54 18.87
C ARG A 236 -3.08 -19.25 19.99
N ARG A 237 -2.66 -18.58 21.07
CA ARG A 237 -3.56 -18.18 22.16
C ARG A 237 -4.68 -17.26 21.67
N LEU A 238 -4.37 -16.25 20.85
CA LEU A 238 -5.38 -15.35 20.28
C LEU A 238 -6.39 -16.12 19.41
N LEU A 239 -5.90 -17.04 18.60
CA LEU A 239 -6.71 -17.87 17.72
C LEU A 239 -7.56 -18.88 18.51
N ASP A 240 -7.05 -19.43 19.61
CA ASP A 240 -7.78 -20.32 20.51
C ASP A 240 -8.89 -19.55 21.27
N GLU A 241 -8.60 -18.33 21.75
CA GLU A 241 -9.60 -17.44 22.36
C GLU A 241 -10.69 -17.02 21.37
N ALA A 242 -10.31 -16.70 20.14
CA ALA A 242 -11.24 -16.37 19.07
C ALA A 242 -12.13 -17.58 18.75
N LEU A 243 -11.55 -18.77 18.64
CA LEU A 243 -12.29 -20.00 18.39
C LEU A 243 -13.26 -20.31 19.55
N ALA A 244 -12.85 -20.09 20.80
CA ALA A 244 -13.70 -20.23 21.98
C ALA A 244 -14.90 -19.26 21.97
N ARG A 245 -14.75 -18.08 21.34
CA ARG A 245 -15.86 -17.14 21.07
C ARG A 245 -16.69 -17.50 19.84
N GLY A 246 -16.41 -18.63 19.17
CA GLY A 246 -17.07 -19.06 17.94
C GLY A 246 -16.60 -18.32 16.68
N GLU A 247 -15.53 -17.52 16.78
CA GLU A 247 -14.97 -16.77 15.66
C GLU A 247 -14.09 -17.69 14.82
N ARG A 248 -14.49 -17.94 13.56
CA ARG A 248 -13.80 -18.87 12.66
C ARG A 248 -13.03 -18.19 11.54
N VAL A 249 -13.28 -16.89 11.29
CA VAL A 249 -12.53 -16.08 10.33
C VAL A 249 -12.18 -14.73 10.95
N LEU A 250 -10.89 -14.43 11.06
CA LEU A 250 -10.38 -13.14 11.54
C LEU A 250 -9.62 -12.44 10.41
N VAL A 251 -9.84 -11.15 10.24
CA VAL A 251 -9.26 -10.37 9.15
C VAL A 251 -8.54 -9.14 9.71
N GLY A 252 -7.26 -8.97 9.39
CA GLY A 252 -6.46 -7.81 9.82
C GLY A 252 -5.29 -7.56 8.88
N ASN A 253 -5.04 -6.30 8.51
CA ASN A 253 -3.90 -5.85 7.69
C ASN A 253 -3.64 -6.69 6.41
N GLY A 254 -4.70 -7.13 5.73
CA GLY A 254 -4.59 -7.93 4.50
C GLY A 254 -4.36 -9.44 4.71
N VAL A 255 -4.26 -9.88 5.96
CA VAL A 255 -4.15 -11.28 6.37
C VAL A 255 -5.51 -11.77 6.87
N VAL A 256 -5.85 -13.01 6.53
CA VAL A 256 -7.07 -13.68 6.98
C VAL A 256 -6.69 -14.97 7.70
N PHE A 257 -6.95 -15.05 9.00
CA PHE A 257 -6.92 -16.30 9.74
C PHE A 257 -8.24 -17.01 9.54
N TRP A 258 -8.18 -18.26 9.10
CA TRP A 258 -9.33 -19.02 8.62
C TRP A 258 -9.32 -20.41 9.23
N TYR A 259 -10.31 -20.74 10.05
CA TYR A 259 -10.43 -22.02 10.72
C TYR A 259 -11.37 -22.97 9.96
N GLU A 260 -10.94 -24.21 9.70
CA GLU A 260 -11.78 -25.28 9.15
C GLU A 260 -11.76 -26.52 10.07
N GLU A 261 -12.93 -27.07 10.39
CA GLU A 261 -13.07 -28.27 11.22
C GLU A 261 -12.97 -29.58 10.42
N ASN A 262 -13.36 -29.56 9.13
CA ASN A 262 -13.55 -30.77 8.34
C ASN A 262 -12.50 -30.89 7.21
N GLY A 263 -11.52 -31.78 7.40
CA GLY A 263 -10.66 -32.31 6.33
C GLY A 263 -9.32 -31.59 6.09
N GLN A 264 -9.05 -30.46 6.75
CA GLN A 264 -7.70 -29.87 6.85
C GLN A 264 -7.43 -29.36 8.27
N VAL A 265 -6.16 -29.36 8.67
CA VAL A 265 -5.71 -29.11 10.05
C VAL A 265 -5.89 -27.63 10.43
N GLY A 266 -6.98 -27.30 11.14
CA GLY A 266 -7.10 -26.13 12.01
C GLY A 266 -7.06 -24.75 11.33
N TRP A 267 -6.42 -23.79 11.99
CA TRP A 267 -6.28 -22.42 11.49
C TRP A 267 -5.35 -22.37 10.28
N HIS A 268 -5.75 -21.62 9.26
CA HIS A 268 -5.00 -21.37 8.03
C HIS A 268 -4.82 -19.87 7.82
N VAL A 269 -3.72 -19.49 7.18
CA VAL A 269 -3.51 -18.10 6.79
C VAL A 269 -3.77 -17.91 5.29
N LYS A 270 -4.77 -17.08 4.99
CA LYS A 270 -5.12 -16.61 3.65
C LYS A 270 -4.82 -15.11 3.56
N THR A 271 -4.91 -14.56 2.35
CA THR A 271 -4.73 -13.12 2.12
C THR A 271 -6.01 -12.54 1.55
N THR A 272 -6.30 -11.25 1.75
CA THR A 272 -7.43 -10.63 1.05
C THR A 272 -7.02 -10.22 -0.37
N ASN A 273 -7.95 -10.23 -1.32
CA ASN A 273 -7.61 -9.81 -2.68
C ASN A 273 -7.33 -8.31 -2.77
N ASN A 274 -6.07 -8.00 -3.09
CA ASN A 274 -5.58 -6.66 -3.34
C ASN A 274 -5.61 -6.23 -4.81
N GLY A 275 -6.15 -7.05 -5.73
CA GLY A 275 -6.25 -6.74 -7.16
C GLY A 275 -7.68 -6.73 -7.68
N GLN A 276 -8.13 -5.57 -8.16
CA GLN A 276 -9.39 -5.36 -8.89
C GLN A 276 -10.63 -5.84 -8.13
N SER A 277 -11.13 -5.02 -7.20
CA SER A 277 -12.57 -4.98 -7.02
C SER A 277 -13.12 -4.22 -8.22
N GLU A 278 -13.95 -4.88 -9.01
CA GLU A 278 -14.82 -4.24 -9.99
C GLU A 278 -15.46 -2.99 -9.37
N ASP A 279 -15.59 -1.97 -10.21
CA ASP A 279 -16.05 -0.63 -9.89
C ASP A 279 -17.12 -0.60 -8.77
N GLY A 280 -16.77 0.09 -7.68
CA GLY A 280 -17.76 0.63 -6.75
C GLY A 280 -18.36 -0.32 -5.72
N THR A 281 -17.53 -1.06 -4.97
CA THR A 281 -18.00 -1.97 -3.90
C THR A 281 -17.53 -1.58 -2.47
N THR A 282 -18.44 -1.46 -1.50
CA THR A 282 -18.19 -1.02 -0.09
C THR A 282 -18.12 -2.23 0.82
N LEU A 283 -17.16 -2.35 1.74
CA LEU A 283 -17.12 -3.51 2.65
C LEU A 283 -18.44 -3.65 3.45
N TRP A 284 -19.03 -4.85 3.43
CA TRP A 284 -20.20 -5.20 4.24
C TRP A 284 -19.74 -6.05 5.43
N THR A 285 -19.56 -5.43 6.59
CA THR A 285 -18.99 -6.06 7.79
C THR A 285 -19.88 -7.14 8.42
N GLU A 286 -21.19 -7.08 8.17
CA GLU A 286 -22.16 -8.08 8.67
C GLU A 286 -22.34 -9.25 7.69
N GLY A 287 -21.73 -9.21 6.50
CA GLY A 287 -21.84 -10.25 5.50
C GLY A 287 -21.07 -11.52 5.85
N THR A 288 -21.39 -12.63 5.18
CA THR A 288 -20.67 -13.90 5.28
C THR A 288 -19.82 -14.18 4.05
N ILE A 289 -18.77 -15.00 4.24
CA ILE A 289 -17.90 -15.46 3.15
C ILE A 289 -18.33 -16.88 2.77
N LEU A 290 -18.70 -17.08 1.51
CA LEU A 290 -19.04 -18.38 0.95
C LEU A 290 -17.76 -19.08 0.44
N SER A 291 -17.37 -20.17 1.09
CA SER A 291 -16.23 -20.98 0.69
C SER A 291 -16.65 -22.11 -0.25
N THR A 292 -16.56 -21.87 -1.56
CA THR A 292 -16.83 -22.88 -2.60
C THR A 292 -15.56 -23.49 -3.20
N ASN A 293 -14.37 -22.99 -2.83
CA ASN A 293 -13.09 -23.45 -3.34
C ASN A 293 -11.98 -23.27 -2.28
N HIS A 294 -10.78 -23.73 -2.62
CA HIS A 294 -9.57 -23.60 -1.78
C HIS A 294 -8.70 -22.41 -2.21
N GLY A 295 -9.33 -21.32 -2.64
CA GLY A 295 -8.65 -20.10 -3.08
C GLY A 295 -7.83 -19.43 -1.98
N ARG A 296 -6.66 -18.91 -2.35
CA ARG A 296 -5.72 -18.23 -1.45
C ARG A 296 -6.13 -16.81 -1.07
N LEU A 297 -6.92 -16.19 -1.93
CA LEU A 297 -7.49 -14.88 -1.72
C LEU A 297 -8.91 -14.99 -1.18
N VAL A 298 -9.18 -14.22 -0.14
CA VAL A 298 -10.50 -14.00 0.40
C VAL A 298 -11.00 -12.66 -0.11
N ILE A 299 -12.11 -12.69 -0.84
CA ILE A 299 -12.91 -11.51 -1.16
C ILE A 299 -13.86 -11.33 0.01
N LEU A 300 -13.72 -10.22 0.73
CA LEU A 300 -14.65 -9.90 1.81
C LEU A 300 -16.00 -9.50 1.24
N PRO A 301 -17.10 -9.69 1.99
CA PRO A 301 -18.42 -9.27 1.55
C PRO A 301 -18.47 -7.78 1.29
N PHE A 302 -19.23 -7.36 0.28
CA PHE A 302 -19.28 -5.95 -0.12
C PHE A 302 -20.65 -5.56 -0.66
N ILE A 303 -20.94 -4.27 -0.66
CA ILE A 303 -22.14 -3.62 -1.19
C ILE A 303 -21.77 -2.97 -2.53
N LYS A 304 -22.38 -3.41 -3.63
CA LYS A 304 -22.21 -2.80 -4.96
C LYS A 304 -22.76 -1.36 -5.01
N GLU A 305 -22.48 -0.64 -6.10
CA GLU A 305 -22.96 0.75 -6.28
C GLU A 305 -24.49 0.86 -6.25
N ASN A 306 -25.19 -0.18 -6.70
CA ASN A 306 -26.66 -0.28 -6.68
C ASN A 306 -27.24 -0.63 -5.30
N GLY A 307 -26.42 -0.73 -4.25
CA GLY A 307 -26.85 -1.12 -2.89
C GLY A 307 -26.97 -2.64 -2.67
N GLU A 308 -26.70 -3.46 -3.68
CA GLU A 308 -26.77 -4.92 -3.57
C GLU A 308 -25.65 -5.45 -2.67
N GLN A 309 -26.03 -6.19 -1.63
CA GLN A 309 -25.11 -6.87 -0.73
C GLN A 309 -24.64 -8.18 -1.36
N VAL A 310 -23.33 -8.30 -1.53
CA VAL A 310 -22.65 -9.45 -2.12
C VAL A 310 -21.87 -10.17 -1.05
N LYS A 311 -22.10 -11.48 -0.93
CA LYS A 311 -21.34 -12.35 -0.03
C LYS A 311 -19.88 -12.41 -0.47
N GLY A 312 -19.00 -12.55 0.52
CA GLY A 312 -17.58 -12.79 0.26
C GLY A 312 -17.38 -14.15 -0.41
N HIS A 313 -16.23 -14.34 -1.04
CA HIS A 313 -15.88 -15.63 -1.65
C HIS A 313 -14.37 -15.83 -1.69
N THR A 314 -13.92 -17.04 -1.99
CA THR A 314 -12.49 -17.36 -2.15
C THR A 314 -12.12 -17.45 -3.63
N ARG A 315 -10.91 -17.00 -3.99
CA ARG A 315 -10.31 -17.15 -5.33
C ARG A 315 -8.79 -17.19 -5.26
N ASN A 316 -8.11 -17.40 -6.38
CA ASN A 316 -6.66 -17.16 -6.47
C ASN A 316 -6.37 -15.76 -7.03
N ALA A 317 -5.15 -15.25 -6.82
CA ALA A 317 -4.75 -13.96 -7.37
C ALA A 317 -4.65 -13.99 -8.90
N PRO A 318 -4.72 -12.83 -9.57
CA PRO A 318 -4.29 -12.74 -10.96
C PRO A 318 -2.88 -13.33 -11.09
N ASN A 319 -2.69 -14.21 -12.09
CA ASN A 319 -1.47 -14.98 -12.38
C ASN A 319 -1.15 -16.17 -11.45
N ASP A 320 -2.02 -16.55 -10.49
CA ASP A 320 -1.84 -17.74 -9.62
C ASP A 320 -2.57 -19.01 -10.15
N GLY A 321 -3.25 -18.94 -11.30
CA GLY A 321 -4.07 -20.03 -11.85
C GLY A 321 -5.42 -20.23 -11.13
N ARG A 322 -6.30 -21.11 -11.62
CA ARG A 322 -7.64 -21.34 -11.02
C ARG A 322 -7.53 -22.01 -9.65
N ALA A 323 -8.35 -21.57 -8.69
CA ALA A 323 -8.45 -22.21 -7.38
C ALA A 323 -9.08 -23.60 -7.51
N LYS A 324 -8.61 -24.56 -6.70
CA LYS A 324 -9.17 -25.91 -6.67
C LYS A 324 -10.61 -25.86 -6.10
N PRO A 325 -11.63 -26.35 -6.82
CA PRO A 325 -13.01 -26.33 -6.35
C PRO A 325 -13.22 -27.27 -5.16
N ARG A 326 -14.17 -26.94 -4.28
CA ARG A 326 -14.67 -27.87 -3.25
C ARG A 326 -15.77 -28.75 -3.82
N HIS A 327 -16.03 -29.87 -3.15
CA HIS A 327 -17.25 -30.62 -3.39
C HIS A 327 -18.47 -29.80 -2.91
N PRO A 328 -19.61 -29.77 -3.62
CA PRO A 328 -20.78 -28.96 -3.22
C PRO A 328 -21.31 -29.22 -1.80
N SER A 329 -21.22 -30.46 -1.31
CA SER A 329 -21.60 -30.81 0.08
C SER A 329 -20.65 -30.25 1.15
N GLN A 330 -19.53 -29.63 0.75
CA GLN A 330 -18.54 -29.02 1.62
C GLN A 330 -18.53 -27.49 1.51
N TYR A 331 -19.56 -26.90 0.88
CA TYR A 331 -19.70 -25.44 0.85
C TYR A 331 -20.10 -24.95 2.24
N VAL A 332 -19.39 -23.93 2.71
CA VAL A 332 -19.62 -23.36 4.04
C VAL A 332 -19.73 -21.85 3.91
N GLU A 333 -20.73 -21.27 4.59
CA GLU A 333 -20.83 -19.83 4.82
C GLU A 333 -20.28 -19.51 6.19
N ILE A 334 -19.32 -18.59 6.25
CA ILE A 334 -18.62 -18.27 7.50
C ILE A 334 -18.67 -16.76 7.77
N PRO A 335 -19.14 -16.31 8.94
CA PRO A 335 -19.03 -14.91 9.35
C PRO A 335 -17.56 -14.55 9.59
N PHE A 336 -17.22 -13.27 9.48
CA PHE A 336 -15.86 -12.79 9.70
C PHE A 336 -15.81 -11.63 10.67
N LYS A 337 -14.68 -11.48 11.36
CA LYS A 337 -14.43 -10.36 12.28
C LYS A 337 -13.20 -9.56 11.85
N MET A 338 -13.37 -8.25 11.77
CA MET A 338 -12.27 -7.32 11.53
C MET A 338 -11.52 -7.05 12.83
N LEU A 339 -10.19 -7.22 12.81
CA LEU A 339 -9.31 -6.82 13.90
C LEU A 339 -8.85 -5.37 13.67
N SER A 340 -8.94 -4.54 14.71
CA SER A 340 -8.47 -3.14 14.72
C SER A 340 -7.22 -2.98 15.59
N GLY A 341 -6.22 -2.24 15.12
CA GLY A 341 -5.11 -1.75 15.96
C GLY A 341 -4.08 -2.77 16.45
N ASP A 342 -3.48 -2.45 17.61
CA ASP A 342 -2.29 -3.01 18.31
C ASP A 342 -2.17 -4.54 18.43
N LEU A 343 -3.24 -5.30 18.20
CA LEU A 343 -3.21 -6.77 18.22
C LEU A 343 -2.22 -7.38 17.20
N MET A 344 -1.81 -6.58 16.20
CA MET A 344 -0.86 -7.00 15.16
C MET A 344 0.62 -6.73 15.50
N ILE A 345 0.94 -5.90 16.51
CA ILE A 345 2.33 -5.63 16.93
C ILE A 345 2.96 -6.93 17.48
N GLY A 346 2.17 -7.71 18.24
CA GLY A 346 2.56 -9.03 18.74
C GLY A 346 2.59 -10.17 17.71
N LEU A 347 2.01 -9.97 16.52
CA LEU A 347 1.96 -10.97 15.45
C LEU A 347 3.24 -10.98 14.61
N PHE A 348 3.99 -9.88 14.53
CA PHE A 348 5.26 -9.80 13.80
C PHE A 348 6.51 -9.84 14.69
N GLY A 349 6.32 -10.03 16.00
CA GLY A 349 7.39 -10.34 16.96
C GLY A 349 7.77 -9.21 17.92
N GLU A 350 6.97 -8.15 18.05
CA GLU A 350 7.19 -7.13 19.07
C GLU A 350 6.06 -7.23 20.11
N LEU A 351 6.41 -7.65 21.32
CA LEU A 351 5.51 -7.49 22.46
C LEU A 351 5.58 -6.02 22.87
N PRO A 352 4.45 -5.32 23.07
CA PRO A 352 4.46 -4.21 24.02
C PRO A 352 4.68 -4.87 25.38
N TYR A 353 5.92 -4.87 25.85
CA TYR A 353 6.14 -4.98 27.29
C TYR A 353 5.76 -3.62 27.89
N GLU A 354 4.98 -3.69 28.97
CA GLU A 354 4.78 -2.60 29.93
C GLU A 354 6.11 -2.03 30.43
#